data_AF-A0A133V4H7-F1
#
_entry.id   AF-A0A133V4H7-F1
#
_cell.length_a   1.000
_cell.length_b   1.000
_cell.length_c   1.000
_cell.angle_alpha   90.00
_cell.angle_beta   90.00
_cell.angle_gamma   90.00
#
_symmetry.space_group_name_H-M   'P 1'
#
loop_
_entity.id
_entity.type
_entity.pdbx_description
1 polymer ?
#
loop_
_entity_poly.entity_id
_entity_poly.type
_entity_poly.pdbx_seq_one_letter_code
_entity_poly.pdbx_strand_id
1 'polypeptide(L)'
;MMENRLLKKLFSKVDLILKLELGEIQRAHELVEEILCGSKEILNIPQNKGVEEELEDILSRLEKWSGELSRSVLNSERCSLSQDWVRFARNDFAKLKDEILALREFLVRHQRGLQKSLNEARYGADLEDLVELLWEEEIPHRAILGQLTKRLSEMNETERQRATEIFSKRISRMSLWLSILQEARQDIEDNAG
;
A
#
# COMPACT_ATOMS: atom_id res chain seq x y z
N MET A 1 13.85 8.59 0.19
CA MET A 1 12.83 7.69 0.76
C MET A 1 11.76 7.50 -0.31
N MET A 2 11.49 6.27 -0.75
CA MET A 2 10.44 6.00 -1.74
C MET A 2 9.07 6.28 -1.11
N GLU A 3 8.28 7.16 -1.72
CA GLU A 3 6.88 7.41 -1.33
C GLU A 3 6.01 6.22 -1.71
N ASN A 4 5.30 5.63 -0.73
CA ASN A 4 4.38 4.54 -0.98
C ASN A 4 3.10 5.07 -1.67
N ARG A 5 2.77 4.51 -2.85
CA ARG A 5 1.66 4.95 -3.69
C ARG A 5 0.31 4.85 -2.98
N LEU A 6 0.13 3.87 -2.11
CA LEU A 6 -1.11 3.63 -1.37
C LEU A 6 -1.33 4.70 -0.30
N LEU A 7 -0.33 4.94 0.56
CA LEU A 7 -0.38 6.03 1.55
C LEU A 7 -0.59 7.39 0.88
N LYS A 8 0.12 7.67 -0.21
CA LYS A 8 -0.02 8.94 -0.94
C LYS A 8 -1.43 9.13 -1.51
N LYS A 9 -2.01 8.09 -2.10
CA LYS A 9 -3.40 8.11 -2.58
C LYS A 9 -4.36 8.34 -1.42
N LEU A 10 -4.19 7.64 -0.30
CA LEU A 10 -5.06 7.80 0.87
C LEU A 10 -5.00 9.22 1.43
N PHE A 11 -3.79 9.78 1.64
CA PHE A 11 -3.63 11.17 2.07
C PHE A 11 -4.31 12.16 1.11
N SER A 12 -4.16 11.96 -0.20
CA SER A 12 -4.79 12.85 -1.17
C SER A 12 -6.33 12.83 -1.10
N LYS A 13 -6.93 11.66 -0.84
CA LYS A 13 -8.38 11.51 -0.71
C LYS A 13 -8.88 12.10 0.60
N VAL A 14 -8.17 11.84 1.70
CA VAL A 14 -8.43 12.43 3.02
C VAL A 14 -8.38 13.96 2.97
N ASP A 15 -7.36 14.53 2.33
CA ASP A 15 -7.28 15.99 2.18
C ASP A 15 -8.39 16.55 1.28
N LEU A 16 -8.81 15.78 0.26
CA LEU A 16 -9.86 16.21 -0.67
C LEU A 16 -11.22 16.26 0.01
N ILE A 17 -11.59 15.23 0.78
CA ILE A 17 -12.86 15.22 1.51
C ILE A 17 -12.93 16.26 2.63
N LEU A 18 -11.81 16.54 3.31
CA LEU A 18 -11.77 17.60 4.33
C LEU A 18 -12.03 18.99 3.73
N LYS A 19 -11.71 19.18 2.44
CA LYS A 19 -11.96 20.42 1.70
C LYS A 19 -13.36 20.52 1.09
N LEU A 20 -14.10 19.42 1.00
CA LEU A 20 -15.46 19.45 0.45
C LEU A 20 -16.38 20.28 1.34
N GLU A 21 -17.27 21.01 0.68
CA GLU A 21 -18.34 21.74 1.35
C GLU A 21 -19.44 20.79 1.80
N LEU A 22 -20.14 21.13 2.88
CA LEU A 22 -21.24 20.30 3.40
C LEU A 22 -22.42 20.13 2.43
N GLY A 23 -22.45 20.89 1.34
CA GLY A 23 -23.42 20.73 0.25
C GLY A 23 -23.08 19.62 -0.75
N GLU A 24 -21.83 19.15 -0.80
CA GLU A 24 -21.33 18.15 -1.77
C GLU A 24 -21.53 16.71 -1.28
N ILE A 25 -22.72 16.40 -0.75
CA ILE A 25 -22.98 15.18 0.03
C ILE A 25 -22.81 13.90 -0.81
N GLN A 26 -23.26 13.89 -2.07
CA GLN A 26 -23.12 12.74 -2.97
C GLN A 26 -21.64 12.40 -3.23
N ARG A 27 -20.85 13.44 -3.49
CA ARG A 27 -19.41 13.30 -3.74
C ARG A 27 -18.67 12.89 -2.49
N ALA A 28 -19.08 13.40 -1.33
CA ALA A 28 -18.54 12.98 -0.05
C ALA A 28 -18.77 11.48 0.18
N HIS A 29 -19.97 10.96 -0.10
CA HIS A 29 -20.28 9.53 0.03
C HIS A 29 -19.31 8.65 -0.77
N GLU A 30 -19.12 8.92 -2.06
CA GLU A 30 -18.21 8.16 -2.94
C GLU A 30 -16.76 8.18 -2.42
N LEU A 31 -16.27 9.35 -1.99
CA LEU A 31 -14.91 9.49 -1.48
C LEU A 31 -14.68 8.77 -0.15
N VAL A 32 -15.70 8.68 0.70
CA VAL A 32 -15.60 7.97 1.99
C VAL A 32 -15.42 6.48 1.76
N GLU A 33 -16.17 5.90 0.83
CA GLU A 33 -16.03 4.49 0.47
C GLU A 33 -14.60 4.20 -0.02
N GLU A 34 -14.05 5.08 -0.86
CA GLU A 34 -12.68 4.97 -1.33
C GLU A 34 -11.63 5.08 -0.20
N ILE A 35 -11.87 5.96 0.78
CA ILE A 35 -11.00 6.12 1.96
C ILE A 35 -11.08 4.88 2.85
N LEU A 36 -12.27 4.33 3.06
CA LEU A 36 -12.48 3.10 3.83
C LEU A 36 -11.76 1.92 3.18
N CYS A 37 -11.91 1.72 1.87
CA CYS A 37 -11.21 0.67 1.14
C CYS A 37 -9.69 0.81 1.27
N GLY A 38 -9.14 2.01 1.01
CA GLY A 38 -7.71 2.25 1.13
C GLY A 38 -7.16 2.08 2.55
N SER A 39 -7.98 2.37 3.56
CA SER A 39 -7.57 2.22 4.97
C SER A 39 -7.66 0.77 5.45
N LYS A 40 -8.63 -0.02 4.96
CA LYS A 40 -8.69 -1.47 5.17
C LYS A 40 -7.50 -2.20 4.54
N GLU A 41 -7.05 -1.75 3.37
CA GLU A 41 -5.82 -2.27 2.76
C GLU A 41 -4.59 -2.02 3.66
N ILE A 42 -4.53 -0.89 4.37
CA ILE A 42 -3.48 -0.64 5.37
C ILE A 42 -3.65 -1.58 6.56
N LEU A 43 -4.88 -1.74 7.08
CA LEU A 43 -5.15 -2.59 8.24
C LEU A 43 -4.69 -4.04 8.01
N ASN A 44 -4.87 -4.57 6.79
CA ASN A 44 -4.46 -5.94 6.44
C ASN A 44 -2.95 -6.18 6.40
N ILE A 45 -2.12 -5.15 6.57
CA ILE A 45 -0.67 -5.26 6.57
C ILE A 45 -0.20 -5.58 7.98
N PRO A 46 0.78 -6.48 8.19
CA PRO A 46 1.32 -6.76 9.51
C PRO A 46 1.88 -5.50 10.19
N GLN A 47 1.35 -5.16 11.36
CA GLN A 47 1.76 -4.00 12.16
C GLN A 47 1.89 -4.36 13.63
N ASN A 48 2.30 -3.39 14.45
CA ASN A 48 2.21 -3.53 15.90
C ASN A 48 0.73 -3.55 16.31
N LYS A 49 0.35 -4.50 17.18
CA LYS A 49 -1.03 -4.72 17.63
C LYS A 49 -1.72 -3.44 18.12
N GLY A 50 -1.02 -2.56 18.83
CA GLY A 50 -1.60 -1.29 19.29
C GLY A 50 -1.94 -0.29 18.17
N VAL A 51 -1.21 -0.35 17.05
CA VAL A 51 -1.46 0.49 15.86
C VAL A 51 -2.65 -0.08 15.07
N GLU A 52 -2.76 -1.41 15.02
CA GLU A 52 -3.88 -2.13 14.42
C GLU A 52 -5.19 -1.81 15.16
N GLU A 53 -5.21 -1.96 16.49
CA GLU A 53 -6.37 -1.66 17.33
C GLU A 53 -6.84 -0.20 17.21
N GLU A 54 -5.91 0.77 17.18
CA GLU A 54 -6.25 2.19 16.98
C GLU A 54 -6.86 2.44 15.59
N LEU A 55 -6.32 1.80 14.54
CA LEU A 55 -6.87 1.92 13.19
C LEU A 55 -8.24 1.26 13.07
N GLU A 56 -8.45 0.09 13.67
CA GLU A 56 -9.76 -0.59 13.69
C GLU A 56 -10.85 0.26 14.36
N ASP A 57 -10.52 0.91 15.48
CA ASP A 57 -11.43 1.79 16.20
C ASP A 57 -11.82 3.02 15.35
N ILE A 58 -10.86 3.65 14.67
CA ILE A 58 -11.12 4.74 13.71
C ILE A 58 -12.00 4.24 12.56
N LEU A 59 -11.70 3.08 11.98
CA LEU A 59 -12.45 2.53 10.86
C LEU A 59 -13.88 2.18 11.25
N SER A 60 -14.09 1.63 12.45
CA SER A 60 -15.41 1.31 12.97
C SER A 60 -16.28 2.56 13.10
N ARG A 61 -15.71 3.67 13.56
CA ARG A 61 -16.42 4.97 13.61
C ARG A 61 -16.70 5.53 12.22
N LEU A 62 -15.73 5.47 11.30
CA LEU A 62 -15.92 5.90 9.92
C LEU A 62 -17.02 5.11 9.22
N GLU A 63 -17.05 3.79 9.35
CA GLU A 63 -18.09 2.94 8.77
C GLU A 63 -19.47 3.27 9.31
N LYS A 64 -19.57 3.50 10.63
CA LYS A 64 -20.83 3.89 11.26
C LYS A 64 -21.37 5.20 10.64
N TRP A 65 -20.56 6.25 10.63
CA TRP A 65 -21.01 7.56 10.12
C TRP A 65 -21.18 7.57 8.61
N SER A 66 -20.39 6.79 7.86
CA SER A 66 -20.61 6.56 6.44
C SER A 66 -21.97 5.93 6.19
N GLY A 67 -22.34 4.89 6.95
CA GLY A 67 -23.63 4.23 6.81
C GLY A 67 -24.81 5.12 7.21
N GLU A 68 -24.64 5.99 8.21
CA GLU A 68 -25.64 7.00 8.57
C GLU A 68 -25.81 8.04 7.45
N LEU A 69 -24.71 8.53 6.88
CA LEU A 69 -24.72 9.44 5.73
C LEU A 69 -25.43 8.82 4.52
N SER A 70 -25.10 7.58 4.16
CA SER A 70 -25.75 6.86 3.04
C SER A 70 -27.27 6.79 3.23
N ARG A 71 -27.73 6.48 4.46
CA ARG A 71 -29.17 6.43 4.77
C ARG A 71 -29.82 7.80 4.65
N SER A 72 -29.18 8.84 5.19
CA SER A 72 -29.69 10.21 5.13
C SER A 72 -29.79 10.72 3.68
N VAL A 73 -28.80 10.40 2.83
CA VAL A 73 -28.83 10.70 1.39
C VAL A 73 -29.97 9.96 0.69
N LEU A 74 -30.06 8.64 0.84
CA LEU A 74 -31.11 7.83 0.21
C LEU A 74 -32.52 8.28 0.60
N ASN A 75 -32.72 8.64 1.87
CA ASN A 75 -34.01 9.12 2.35
C ASN A 75 -34.33 10.54 1.85
N SER A 76 -33.31 11.39 1.63
CA SER A 76 -33.50 12.73 1.05
C SER A 76 -34.04 12.67 -0.39
N GLU A 77 -33.71 11.63 -1.14
CA GLU A 77 -34.17 11.41 -2.52
C GLU A 77 -35.57 10.79 -2.59
N ARG A 78 -35.99 10.02 -1.57
CA ARG A 78 -37.17 9.15 -1.62
C ARG A 78 -38.36 9.58 -0.76
N CYS A 79 -38.18 10.53 0.17
CA CYS A 79 -39.20 10.89 1.15
C CYS A 79 -39.76 12.31 0.97
N SER A 80 -41.00 12.52 1.41
CA SER A 80 -41.70 13.82 1.42
C SER A 80 -41.06 14.86 2.36
N LEU A 81 -40.25 14.43 3.33
CA LEU A 81 -39.48 15.26 4.25
C LEU A 81 -38.03 15.48 3.77
N SER A 82 -37.84 15.69 2.47
CA SER A 82 -36.51 15.77 1.84
C SER A 82 -35.60 16.83 2.49
N GLN A 83 -36.14 17.97 2.91
CA GLN A 83 -35.36 19.04 3.54
C GLN A 83 -34.77 18.65 4.90
N ASP A 84 -35.52 17.92 5.73
CA ASP A 84 -35.01 17.47 7.04
C ASP A 84 -33.94 16.39 6.87
N TRP A 85 -34.12 15.49 5.91
CA TRP A 85 -33.10 14.50 5.54
C TRP A 85 -31.81 15.13 4.98
N VAL A 86 -31.90 16.23 4.22
CA VAL A 86 -30.72 17.00 3.81
C VAL A 86 -30.00 17.60 5.01
N ARG A 87 -30.73 18.08 6.03
CA ARG A 87 -30.13 18.61 7.28
C ARG A 87 -29.43 17.50 8.07
N PHE A 88 -30.04 16.31 8.15
CA PHE A 88 -29.39 15.15 8.76
C PHE A 88 -28.14 14.73 8.00
N ALA A 89 -28.21 14.63 6.67
CA ALA A 89 -27.05 14.29 5.84
C ALA A 89 -25.89 15.28 6.01
N ARG A 90 -26.18 16.58 6.14
CA ARG A 90 -25.14 17.60 6.45
C ARG A 90 -24.50 17.39 7.82
N ASN A 91 -25.30 17.05 8.82
CA ASN A 91 -24.81 16.79 10.18
C ASN A 91 -23.98 15.50 10.24
N ASP A 92 -24.45 14.45 9.58
CA ASP A 92 -23.74 13.17 9.47
C ASP A 92 -22.42 13.36 8.73
N PHE A 93 -22.41 14.18 7.66
CA PHE A 93 -21.18 14.51 6.96
C PHE A 93 -20.21 15.34 7.82
N ALA A 94 -20.70 16.29 8.63
CA ALA A 94 -19.84 17.04 9.54
C ALA A 94 -19.11 16.11 10.54
N LYS A 95 -19.85 15.17 11.16
CA LYS A 95 -19.25 14.18 12.07
C LYS A 95 -18.29 13.25 11.36
N LEU A 96 -18.61 12.85 10.13
CA LEU A 96 -17.73 12.04 9.30
C LEU A 96 -16.41 12.77 9.00
N LYS A 97 -16.43 14.08 8.79
CA LYS A 97 -15.21 14.89 8.63
C LYS A 97 -14.35 14.88 9.89
N ASP A 98 -14.95 14.88 11.07
CA ASP A 98 -14.22 14.78 12.35
C ASP A 98 -13.50 13.41 12.45
N GLU A 99 -14.16 12.31 12.09
CA GLU A 99 -13.51 11.00 12.08
C GLU A 99 -12.42 10.88 11.00
N ILE A 100 -12.62 11.52 9.84
CA ILE A 100 -11.60 11.57 8.79
C ILE A 100 -10.39 12.41 9.23
N LEU A 101 -10.61 13.44 10.05
CA LEU A 101 -9.53 14.18 10.68
C LEU A 101 -8.75 13.28 11.65
N ALA A 102 -9.43 12.46 12.46
CA ALA A 102 -8.77 11.47 13.31
C ALA A 102 -7.94 10.47 12.50
N LEU A 103 -8.46 9.97 11.37
CA LEU A 103 -7.71 9.13 10.44
C LEU A 103 -6.47 9.86 9.90
N ARG A 104 -6.60 11.14 9.52
CA ARG A 104 -5.47 11.95 9.05
C ARG A 104 -4.38 12.06 10.12
N GLU A 105 -4.77 12.36 11.36
CA GLU A 105 -3.84 12.47 12.48
C GLU A 105 -3.12 11.15 12.76
N PHE A 106 -3.85 10.03 12.73
CA PHE A 106 -3.29 8.69 12.84
C PHE A 106 -2.26 8.43 11.73
N LEU A 107 -2.63 8.66 10.47
CA LEU A 107 -1.75 8.41 9.32
C LEU A 107 -0.47 9.26 9.39
N VAL A 108 -0.57 10.53 9.81
CA VAL A 108 0.61 11.40 10.00
C VAL A 108 1.47 10.90 11.16
N ARG A 109 0.86 10.56 12.30
CA ARG A 109 1.57 10.09 13.51
C ARG A 109 2.35 8.80 13.24
N HIS A 110 1.74 7.88 12.50
CA HIS A 110 2.31 6.54 12.23
C HIS A 110 2.96 6.41 10.85
N GLN A 111 3.08 7.50 10.08
CA GLN A 111 3.52 7.48 8.68
C GLN A 111 4.79 6.65 8.45
N ARG A 112 5.83 6.87 9.26
CA ARG A 112 7.12 6.16 9.09
C ARG A 112 7.00 4.66 9.35
N GLY A 113 6.21 4.27 10.37
CA GLY A 113 5.97 2.87 10.72
C GLY A 113 5.15 2.17 9.64
N LEU A 114 4.03 2.79 9.25
CA LEU A 114 3.17 2.30 8.16
C LEU A 114 3.95 2.15 6.86
N GLN A 115 4.78 3.14 6.51
CA GLN A 115 5.59 3.09 5.30
C GLN A 115 6.64 2.00 5.34
N LYS A 116 7.23 1.72 6.51
CA LYS A 116 8.13 0.60 6.71
C LYS A 116 7.39 -0.73 6.51
N SER A 117 6.27 -0.94 7.21
CA SER A 117 5.45 -2.15 7.09
C SER A 117 4.93 -2.38 5.67
N LEU A 118 4.48 -1.32 4.99
CA LEU A 118 4.05 -1.36 3.59
C LEU A 118 5.18 -1.73 2.64
N ASN A 119 6.40 -1.24 2.89
CA ASN A 119 7.54 -1.60 2.08
C ASN A 119 7.98 -3.04 2.37
N GLU A 120 7.95 -3.49 3.62
CA GLU A 120 8.25 -4.88 4.00
C GLU A 120 7.22 -5.87 3.42
N ALA A 121 5.94 -5.52 3.41
CA ALA A 121 4.89 -6.33 2.80
C ALA A 121 4.97 -6.35 1.26
N ARG A 122 5.45 -5.27 0.64
CA ARG A 122 5.52 -5.16 -0.82
C ARG A 122 6.81 -5.73 -1.42
N TYR A 123 7.92 -5.59 -0.73
CA TYR A 123 9.25 -5.96 -1.23
C TYR A 123 9.83 -7.19 -0.51
N GLY A 124 9.06 -7.78 0.40
CA GLY A 124 9.52 -8.87 1.24
C GLY A 124 10.44 -8.37 2.36
N ALA A 125 10.34 -9.03 3.51
CA ALA A 125 11.39 -8.98 4.53
C ALA A 125 12.28 -10.25 4.44
N ASP A 126 12.17 -11.06 3.38
CA ASP A 126 12.96 -12.27 3.20
C ASP A 126 14.13 -12.03 2.22
N LEU A 127 15.25 -12.68 2.49
CA LEU A 127 16.45 -12.58 1.66
C LEU A 127 16.19 -13.15 0.25
N GLU A 128 15.34 -14.17 0.13
CA GLU A 128 15.00 -14.79 -1.16
C GLU A 128 14.19 -13.85 -2.06
N ASP A 129 13.25 -13.07 -1.49
CA ASP A 129 12.42 -12.11 -2.22
C ASP A 129 13.23 -10.88 -2.71
N LEU A 130 14.13 -10.37 -1.85
CA LEU A 130 15.04 -9.27 -2.22
C LEU A 130 15.96 -9.66 -3.37
N VAL A 131 16.25 -10.95 -3.51
CA VAL A 131 17.08 -11.50 -4.56
C VAL A 131 16.31 -11.65 -5.86
N GLU A 132 15.07 -12.11 -5.81
CA GLU A 132 14.20 -12.15 -7.00
C GLU A 132 13.95 -10.74 -7.56
N LEU A 133 13.77 -9.74 -6.71
CA LEU A 133 13.62 -8.34 -7.13
C LEU A 133 14.88 -7.75 -7.81
N LEU A 134 16.08 -8.10 -7.35
CA LEU A 134 17.34 -7.71 -8.01
C LEU A 134 17.48 -8.35 -9.40
N TRP A 135 16.79 -9.46 -9.66
CA TRP A 135 16.83 -10.18 -10.94
C TRP A 135 15.83 -9.64 -11.95
N GLU A 136 14.67 -9.12 -11.52
CA GLU A 136 13.67 -8.53 -12.42
C GLU A 136 13.99 -7.09 -12.82
N GLU A 137 14.77 -6.35 -12.04
CA GLU A 137 15.19 -4.98 -12.38
C GLU A 137 16.47 -4.98 -13.25
N GLU A 138 16.40 -4.42 -14.47
CA GLU A 138 17.55 -4.21 -15.37
C GLU A 138 18.70 -3.41 -14.71
N ILE A 139 18.37 -2.57 -13.72
CA ILE A 139 19.33 -1.81 -12.91
C ILE A 139 18.90 -1.90 -11.45
N PRO A 140 19.65 -2.61 -10.58
CA PRO A 140 19.23 -2.85 -9.21
C PRO A 140 19.17 -1.54 -8.39
N HIS A 141 17.99 -1.21 -7.87
CA HIS A 141 17.78 0.02 -7.13
C HIS A 141 18.62 0.09 -5.85
N ARG A 142 19.27 1.24 -5.59
CA ARG A 142 20.20 1.44 -4.44
C ARG A 142 19.60 1.11 -3.06
N ALA A 143 18.28 1.21 -2.93
CA ALA A 143 17.55 0.86 -1.71
C ALA A 143 17.53 -0.65 -1.45
N ILE A 144 17.34 -1.46 -2.49
CA ILE A 144 17.33 -2.92 -2.42
C ILE A 144 18.75 -3.41 -2.07
N LEU A 145 19.77 -2.86 -2.73
CA LEU A 145 21.18 -3.13 -2.41
C LEU A 145 21.51 -2.75 -0.96
N GLY A 146 21.01 -1.61 -0.46
CA GLY A 146 21.25 -1.19 0.92
C GLY A 146 20.62 -2.13 1.95
N GLN A 147 19.41 -2.64 1.67
CA GLN A 147 18.74 -3.60 2.54
C GLN A 147 19.41 -4.98 2.50
N LEU A 148 19.79 -5.45 1.31
CA LEU A 148 20.54 -6.70 1.15
C LEU A 148 21.88 -6.62 1.89
N THR A 149 22.61 -5.52 1.74
CA THR A 149 23.90 -5.28 2.41
C THR A 149 23.73 -5.28 3.92
N LYS A 150 22.69 -4.61 4.43
CA LYS A 150 22.38 -4.59 5.86
C LYS A 150 22.07 -5.99 6.38
N ARG A 151 21.23 -6.75 5.65
CA ARG A 151 20.84 -8.11 6.04
C ARG A 151 22.04 -9.06 6.06
N LEU A 152 22.90 -8.99 5.05
CA LEU A 152 24.14 -9.77 4.98
C LEU A 152 25.11 -9.42 6.11
N SER A 153 25.15 -8.14 6.54
CA SER A 153 26.00 -7.71 7.66
C SER A 153 25.50 -8.19 9.03
N GLU A 154 24.20 -8.45 9.15
CA GLU A 154 23.55 -8.95 10.38
C GLU A 154 23.58 -10.48 10.49
N MET A 155 23.88 -11.19 9.39
CA MET A 155 23.98 -12.65 9.34
C MET A 155 25.28 -13.18 9.94
N ASN A 156 25.21 -14.38 10.53
CA ASN A 156 26.40 -15.12 10.95
C ASN A 156 27.12 -15.74 9.73
N GLU A 157 28.39 -16.14 9.92
CA GLU A 157 29.26 -16.57 8.81
C GLU A 157 28.71 -17.79 8.06
N THR A 158 28.06 -18.71 8.76
CA THR A 158 27.41 -19.89 8.19
C THR A 158 26.19 -19.55 7.33
N GLU A 159 25.38 -18.58 7.74
CA GLU A 159 24.24 -18.07 6.96
C GLU A 159 24.71 -17.32 5.72
N ARG A 160 25.76 -16.49 5.86
CA ARG A 160 26.39 -15.78 4.74
C ARG A 160 26.96 -16.74 3.69
N GLN A 161 27.62 -17.82 4.12
CA GLN A 161 28.15 -18.83 3.21
C GLN A 161 27.05 -19.55 2.44
N ARG A 162 25.96 -19.96 3.11
CA ARG A 162 24.79 -20.57 2.44
C ARG A 162 24.15 -19.63 1.42
N ALA A 163 23.93 -18.37 1.79
CA ALA A 163 23.40 -17.38 0.87
C ALA A 163 24.31 -17.25 -0.36
N THR A 164 25.62 -17.09 -0.15
CA THR A 164 26.63 -16.97 -1.21
C THR A 164 26.66 -18.19 -2.14
N GLU A 165 26.54 -19.41 -1.60
CA GLU A 165 26.45 -20.63 -2.42
C GLU A 165 25.19 -20.69 -3.28
N ILE A 166 24.03 -20.30 -2.74
CA ILE A 166 22.77 -20.24 -3.47
C ILE A 166 22.91 -19.23 -4.63
N PHE A 167 23.48 -18.06 -4.37
CA PHE A 167 23.75 -17.05 -5.39
C PHE A 167 24.71 -17.56 -6.47
N SER A 168 25.83 -18.15 -6.07
CA SER A 168 26.84 -18.65 -7.01
C SER A 168 26.25 -19.72 -7.94
N LYS A 169 25.47 -20.67 -7.41
CA LYS A 169 24.80 -21.70 -8.23
C LYS A 169 23.79 -21.12 -9.22
N ARG A 170 23.04 -20.09 -8.82
CA ARG A 170 22.07 -19.42 -9.71
C ARG A 170 22.76 -18.61 -10.81
N ILE A 171 23.82 -17.84 -10.49
CA ILE A 171 24.62 -17.11 -11.50
C ILE A 171 25.25 -18.07 -12.51
N SER A 172 25.83 -19.19 -12.05
CA SER A 172 26.41 -20.19 -12.95
C SER A 172 25.38 -20.81 -13.90
N ARG A 173 24.14 -21.04 -13.44
CA ARG A 173 23.04 -21.52 -14.29
C ARG A 173 22.64 -20.50 -15.36
N MET A 174 22.67 -19.21 -15.04
CA MET A 174 22.33 -18.15 -16.00
C MET A 174 23.43 -17.91 -17.02
N SER A 175 24.70 -17.95 -16.59
CA SER A 175 25.85 -17.93 -17.50
C SER A 175 25.77 -19.07 -18.50
N LEU A 176 25.41 -20.28 -18.04
CA LEU A 176 25.23 -21.44 -18.91
C LEU A 176 24.08 -21.22 -19.91
N TRP A 177 22.94 -20.70 -19.47
CA TRP A 177 21.81 -20.39 -20.34
C TRP A 177 22.13 -19.32 -21.40
N LEU A 178 22.88 -18.29 -21.03
CA LEU A 178 23.33 -17.25 -21.96
C LEU A 178 24.31 -17.80 -22.99
N SER A 179 25.24 -18.67 -22.59
CA SER A 179 26.14 -19.36 -23.52
C SER A 179 25.38 -20.24 -24.49
N ILE A 180 24.38 -21.01 -24.03
CA ILE A 180 23.53 -21.84 -24.89
C ILE A 180 22.75 -20.97 -25.89
N LEU A 181 22.21 -19.83 -25.45
CA LEU A 181 21.49 -18.91 -26.34
C LEU A 181 22.40 -18.25 -27.38
N GLN A 182 23.66 -17.95 -27.02
CA GLN A 182 24.66 -17.43 -27.94
C GLN A 182 25.07 -18.48 -28.98
N GLU A 183 25.32 -19.73 -28.55
CA GLU A 183 25.62 -20.85 -29.45
C GLU A 183 24.46 -21.13 -30.41
N ALA A 184 23.23 -21.21 -29.89
CA ALA A 184 22.04 -21.42 -30.71
C ALA A 184 21.81 -20.29 -31.73
N ARG A 185 22.18 -19.05 -31.38
CA ARG A 185 22.11 -17.92 -32.31
C ARG A 185 23.19 -17.99 -33.39
N GLN A 186 24.41 -18.39 -33.01
CA GLN A 186 25.52 -18.59 -33.93
C GLN A 186 25.19 -19.70 -34.94
N ASP A 187 24.60 -20.82 -34.49
CA ASP A 187 24.17 -21.92 -35.35
C ASP A 187 23.06 -21.51 -36.33
N ILE A 188 22.17 -20.60 -35.94
CA ILE A 188 21.14 -20.05 -36.83
C ILE A 188 21.77 -19.13 -37.88
N GLU A 189 22.75 -18.32 -37.49
CA GLU A 189 23.48 -17.42 -38.41
C GLU A 189 24.37 -18.21 -39.40
N ASP A 190 25.00 -19.31 -38.95
CA ASP A 190 25.85 -20.19 -39.77
C ASP A 190 25.04 -21.11 -40.71
N ASN A 191 23.79 -21.46 -40.37
CA ASN A 191 22.88 -22.23 -41.24
C ASN A 191 22.00 -21.37 -42.16
N ALA A 192 22.06 -20.04 -42.03
CA ALA A 192 21.31 -19.09 -42.87
C ALA A 192 22.16 -18.45 -43.98
N GLY A 193 23.47 -18.73 -44.04
CA GLY A 193 24.40 -18.35 -45.11
C GLY A 193 24.62 -19.47 -46.12
#